data_AF-A0AAW4VR81-F1
#
_entry.id   AF-A0AAW4VR81-F1
#
_cell.length_a   1.000
_cell.length_b   1.000
_cell.length_c   1.000
_cell.angle_alpha   90.00
_cell.angle_beta   90.00
_cell.angle_gamma   90.00
#
_symmetry.space_group_name_H-M   'P 1'
#
loop_
_entity.id
_entity.type
_entity.pdbx_description
1 polymer ?
#
loop_
_entity_poly.entity_id
_entity_poly.type
_entity_poly.pdbx_seq_one_letter_code
_entity_poly.pdbx_strand_id
1 'polypeptide(L)'
;MIDQLKQFVMSSNFVFVLITVGFIIVVALLLLENRRDNIKLRQLNSKIKDLIAGDYSEVVDMQGSPELTDMTNSINDLSEV
;
A
#
# COMPACT_ATOMS: atom_id res chain seq x y z
N MET A 1 24.02 -4.43 38.38
CA MET A 1 23.52 -5.13 37.17
C MET A 1 22.69 -4.20 36.28
N ILE A 2 21.70 -3.48 36.83
CA ILE A 2 20.90 -2.51 36.06
C ILE A 2 21.74 -1.35 35.49
N ASP A 3 22.76 -0.89 36.22
CA ASP A 3 23.64 0.20 35.78
C ASP A 3 24.56 -0.20 34.63
N GLN A 4 25.03 -1.46 34.62
CA GLN A 4 25.80 -2.02 33.51
C GLN A 4 24.95 -2.13 32.24
N LEU A 5 23.67 -2.50 32.39
CA LEU A 5 22.72 -2.53 31.27
C LEU A 5 22.45 -1.12 30.73
N LYS A 6 22.26 -0.13 31.62
CA LYS A 6 22.13 1.28 31.22
C LYS A 6 23.34 1.77 30.45
N GLN A 7 24.54 1.49 30.94
CA GLN A 7 25.79 1.93 30.32
C GLN A 7 26.02 1.26 28.96
N PHE A 8 25.60 0.00 28.81
CA PHE A 8 25.63 -0.72 27.55
C PHE A 8 24.64 -0.13 26.52
N VAL A 9 23.40 0.13 26.92
CA VAL A 9 22.37 0.74 26.06
C VAL A 9 22.71 2.18 25.68
N MET A 10 23.36 2.92 26.57
CA MET A 10 23.80 4.30 26.32
C MET A 10 25.13 4.37 25.56
N SER A 11 25.74 3.22 25.23
CA SER A 11 26.95 3.19 24.42
C SER A 11 26.66 3.68 23.00
N SER A 12 27.58 4.47 22.45
CA SER A 12 27.42 5.05 21.11
C SER A 12 27.21 3.96 20.04
N ASN A 13 27.89 2.81 20.18
CA ASN A 13 27.74 1.67 19.27
C ASN A 13 26.32 1.09 19.30
N PHE A 14 25.74 0.91 20.49
CA PHE A 14 24.39 0.36 20.62
C PHE A 14 23.35 1.29 20.01
N VAL A 15 23.43 2.59 20.31
CA VAL A 15 22.54 3.61 19.76
C VAL A 15 22.66 3.69 18.23
N PHE A 16 23.89 3.63 17.69
CA PHE A 16 24.13 3.62 16.25
C PHE A 16 23.49 2.43 15.56
N VAL A 17 23.63 1.21 16.12
CA VAL A 17 22.99 0.01 15.60
C VAL A 17 21.46 0.12 15.65
N LEU A 18 20.91 0.64 16.76
CA LEU A 18 19.47 0.82 16.91
C LEU A 18 18.90 1.78 15.85
N ILE A 19 19.56 2.93 15.63
CA ILE A 19 19.18 3.88 14.59
C ILE A 19 19.28 3.26 13.20
N THR A 20 20.36 2.52 12.92
CA THR A 20 20.58 1.86 11.63
C THR A 20 19.48 0.83 11.33
N VAL A 21 19.13 0.00 12.32
CA VAL A 21 18.05 -0.99 12.20
C VAL A 21 16.71 -0.29 11.99
N GLY A 22 16.42 0.76 12.76
CA GLY A 22 15.20 1.56 12.59
C GLY A 22 15.09 2.16 11.20
N PHE A 23 16.19 2.70 10.66
CA PHE A 23 16.23 3.25 9.30
C PHE A 23 15.97 2.18 8.23
N ILE A 24 16.59 0.99 8.36
CA ILE A 24 16.35 -0.13 7.43
C ILE A 24 14.87 -0.53 7.43
N ILE A 25 14.22 -0.58 8.60
CA ILE A 25 12.79 -0.91 8.71
C ILE A 25 11.93 0.13 7.99
N VAL A 26 12.20 1.43 8.20
CA VAL A 26 11.47 2.51 7.51
C VAL A 26 11.61 2.39 5.99
N VAL A 27 12.83 2.20 5.49
CA VAL A 27 13.10 2.02 4.06
C VAL A 27 12.39 0.78 3.51
N ALA A 28 12.40 -0.34 4.24
CA ALA A 28 11.73 -1.56 3.85
C ALA A 28 10.19 -1.38 3.77
N LEU A 29 9.60 -0.66 4.71
CA LEU A 29 8.16 -0.35 4.70
C LEU A 29 7.80 0.54 3.50
N LEU A 30 8.58 1.59 3.22
CA LEU A 30 8.37 2.45 2.05
C LEU A 30 8.48 1.67 0.73
N LEU A 31 9.44 0.74 0.64
CA LEU A 31 9.57 -0.15 -0.52
C LEU A 31 8.37 -1.08 -0.67
N LEU A 32 7.84 -1.63 0.42
CA LEU A 32 6.67 -2.49 0.40
C LEU A 32 5.41 -1.73 -0.02
N GLU A 33 5.21 -0.52 0.51
CA GLU A 33 4.10 0.36 0.13
C GLU A 33 4.16 0.71 -1.36
N ASN A 34 5.33 1.14 -1.84
CA ASN A 34 5.55 1.45 -3.25
C ASN A 34 5.34 0.22 -4.17
N ARG A 35 5.69 -0.99 -3.75
CA ARG A 35 5.39 -2.23 -4.50
C ARG A 35 3.89 -2.47 -4.59
N ARG A 36 3.16 -2.26 -3.49
CA ARG A 36 1.71 -2.46 -3.42
C ARG A 36 0.96 -1.48 -4.32
N ASP A 37 1.41 -0.23 -4.37
CA ASP A 37 0.82 0.80 -5.23
C ASP A 37 1.08 0.55 -6.72
N ASN A 38 2.28 0.07 -7.08
CA ASN A 38 2.60 -0.32 -8.45
C ASN A 38 1.74 -1.50 -8.96
N ILE A 39 1.37 -2.44 -8.10
CA ILE A 39 0.48 -3.55 -8.46
C ILE A 39 -0.93 -3.03 -8.73
N LYS A 40 -1.46 -2.14 -7.87
CA LYS A 40 -2.77 -1.52 -8.06
C LYS A 40 -2.84 -0.68 -9.34
N LEU A 41 -1.80 0.10 -9.64
CA LEU A 41 -1.71 0.88 -10.88
C LEU A 41 -1.70 -0.02 -12.12
N ARG A 42 -1.04 -1.19 -12.06
CA ARG A 42 -1.07 -2.17 -13.16
C ARG A 42 -2.44 -2.80 -13.34
N GLN A 43 -3.15 -3.10 -12.24
CA GLN A 43 -4.52 -3.62 -12.28
C GLN A 43 -5.48 -2.60 -12.90
N LEU A 44 -5.38 -1.33 -12.48
CA LEU A 44 -6.17 -0.24 -13.07
C LEU A 44 -5.86 -0.05 -14.56
N ASN A 45 -4.59 -0.11 -14.95
CA ASN A 45 -4.19 0.02 -16.36
C ASN A 45 -4.70 -1.16 -17.21
N SER A 46 -4.64 -2.40 -16.71
CA SER A 46 -5.24 -3.55 -17.38
C SER A 46 -6.73 -3.34 -17.58
N LYS A 47 -7.44 -2.95 -16.53
CA LYS A 47 -8.88 -2.70 -16.59
C LYS A 47 -9.23 -1.59 -17.58
N ILE A 48 -8.50 -0.47 -17.60
CA ILE A 48 -8.71 0.59 -18.60
C ILE A 48 -8.52 0.04 -20.03
N LYS A 49 -7.50 -0.81 -20.24
CA LYS A 49 -7.23 -1.43 -21.53
C LYS A 49 -8.34 -2.40 -21.96
N ASP A 50 -8.88 -3.18 -21.03
CA ASP A 50 -9.96 -4.14 -21.27
C ASP A 50 -11.29 -3.42 -21.56
N LEU A 51 -11.57 -2.31 -20.86
CA LEU A 51 -12.71 -1.43 -21.15
C LEU A 51 -12.61 -0.73 -22.51
N ILE A 52 -11.42 -0.30 -22.93
CA ILE A 52 -11.20 0.27 -24.27
C ILE A 52 -11.39 -0.81 -25.36
N ALA A 53 -11.12 -2.08 -25.04
CA ALA A 53 -11.32 -3.21 -25.95
C ALA A 53 -12.79 -3.67 -26.04
N GLY A 54 -13.71 -3.07 -25.26
CA GLY A 54 -15.14 -3.36 -25.28
C GLY A 54 -15.57 -4.54 -24.42
N ASP A 55 -14.69 -5.03 -23.52
CA ASP A 55 -15.00 -6.07 -22.55
C ASP A 55 -15.37 -5.45 -21.20
N TYR A 56 -16.69 -5.36 -20.95
CA TYR A 56 -17.27 -4.77 -19.74
C TYR A 56 -17.65 -5.81 -18.68
N SER A 57 -17.22 -7.08 -18.85
CA SER A 57 -17.69 -8.23 -18.05
C SER A 57 -17.19 -8.25 -16.60
N GLU A 58 -16.25 -7.40 -16.19
CA GLU A 58 -15.58 -7.47 -14.89
C GLU A 58 -16.04 -6.36 -13.92
N VAL A 59 -16.99 -6.71 -13.05
CA VAL A 59 -17.38 -5.90 -11.88
C VAL A 59 -16.23 -5.89 -10.86
N VAL A 60 -15.68 -4.71 -10.59
CA VAL A 60 -14.70 -4.53 -9.53
C VAL A 60 -15.41 -3.98 -8.32
N ASP A 61 -15.53 -4.79 -7.29
CA ASP A 61 -15.97 -4.36 -5.96
C ASP A 61 -14.83 -3.55 -5.30
N MET A 62 -14.88 -2.23 -5.45
CA MET A 62 -13.95 -1.31 -4.80
C MET A 62 -14.57 -0.79 -3.50
N GLN A 63 -14.43 -1.55 -2.42
CA GLN A 63 -14.71 -1.02 -1.08
C GLN A 63 -13.68 0.08 -0.75
N GLY A 64 -14.11 1.35 -0.84
CA GLY A 64 -13.27 2.53 -0.71
C GLY A 64 -14.06 3.80 -0.35
N SER A 65 -13.46 4.98 -0.58
CA SER A 65 -14.05 6.29 -0.26
C SER A 65 -15.51 6.39 -0.75
N PRO A 66 -16.44 7.01 0.01
CA PRO A 66 -17.87 7.07 -0.34
C PRO A 66 -18.14 7.53 -1.77
N GLU A 67 -17.32 8.44 -2.30
CA GLU A 67 -17.39 8.92 -3.68
C GLU A 67 -17.11 7.82 -4.73
N LEU A 68 -16.18 6.89 -4.45
CA LEU A 68 -15.85 5.77 -5.33
C LEU A 68 -16.93 4.69 -5.29
N THR A 69 -17.55 4.50 -4.12
CA THR A 69 -18.69 3.59 -3.95
C THR A 69 -19.90 4.11 -4.72
N ASP A 70 -20.18 5.42 -4.67
CA ASP A 70 -21.28 6.03 -5.42
C ASP A 70 -21.06 5.99 -6.94
N MET A 71 -19.82 6.20 -7.38
CA MET A 71 -19.45 6.04 -8.80
C MET A 71 -19.59 4.58 -9.27
N THR A 72 -19.21 3.62 -8.42
CA THR A 72 -19.31 2.19 -8.75
C THR A 72 -20.76 1.73 -8.83
N ASN A 73 -21.62 2.19 -7.91
CA ASN A 73 -23.06 1.90 -7.94
C ASN A 73 -23.72 2.54 -9.17
N SER A 74 -23.37 3.77 -9.53
CA SER A 74 -23.90 4.44 -10.73
C SER A 74 -23.53 3.72 -12.03
N ILE A 75 -22.35 3.11 -12.10
CA ILE A 75 -21.91 2.31 -13.25
C ILE A 75 -22.64 0.95 -13.29
N ASN A 76 -22.90 0.36 -12.13
CA ASN A 76 -23.61 -0.91 -12.03
C ASN A 76 -25.08 -0.77 -12.48
N ASP A 77 -25.75 0.30 -12.07
CA ASP A 77 -27.14 0.59 -12.48
C ASP A 77 -27.27 0.82 -14.00
N LEU A 78 -26.23 1.37 -14.64
CA LEU A 78 -26.17 1.51 -16.10
C LEU A 78 -25.92 0.19 -16.83
N SER A 79 -25.36 -0.80 -16.14
CA SER A 79 -25.11 -2.14 -16.68
C SER A 79 -26.30 -3.09 -16.49
N GLU A 80 -27.27 -2.74 -15.64
CA GLU A 80 -28.45 -3.56 -15.34
C GLU A 80 -29.62 -3.36 -16.35
N VAL A 81 -29.44 -2.47 -17.33
CA VAL A 81 -30.40 -2.19 -18.42
C VAL A 81 -29.93 -2.79 -19.75
#